data_AF-A0A954EV60-F1
#
_entry.id   AF-A0A954EV60-F1
#
_cell.length_a   1.000
_cell.length_b   1.000
_cell.length_c   1.000
_cell.angle_alpha   90.00
_cell.angle_beta   90.00
_cell.angle_gamma   90.00
#
_symmetry.space_group_name_H-M   'P 1'
#
loop_
_entity.id
_entity.type
_entity.pdbx_description
1 polymer ?
#
loop_
_entity_poly.entity_id
_entity_poly.type
_entity_poly.pdbx_seq_one_letter_code
_entity_poly.pdbx_strand_id
1 'polypeptide(L)'
;MEIEITQSGDIRERLNELANGQVPTSRRNFIQSVALQTLQETAQNNPVRTGRSRAAWNAAANQINGPTETGGLTTASDHSSDGSTDGQARQSDAGDSTEIIATNAVPYVPYLEYGTSKMAPKAMLRRALLSISRKLHSLFSLS
;
A
#
# COMPACT_ATOMS: atom_id res chain seq x y z
N MET A 1 -30.39 -41.32 -1.03
CA MET A 1 -30.10 -40.69 -2.34
C MET A 1 -28.78 -39.98 -2.16
N GLU A 2 -27.70 -40.59 -2.64
CA GLU A 2 -26.33 -40.12 -2.45
C GLU A 2 -25.90 -39.51 -3.80
N ILE A 3 -25.55 -38.22 -3.79
CA ILE A 3 -25.13 -37.50 -4.98
C ILE A 3 -23.60 -37.47 -4.94
N GLU A 4 -22.98 -38.40 -5.67
CA GLU A 4 -21.54 -38.44 -5.86
C GLU A 4 -21.16 -37.42 -6.94
N ILE A 5 -20.57 -36.29 -6.52
CA ILE A 5 -20.10 -35.25 -7.45
C ILE A 5 -18.70 -35.64 -7.92
N THR A 6 -18.61 -36.34 -9.05
CA THR A 6 -17.34 -36.66 -9.70
C THR A 6 -16.79 -35.41 -10.38
N GLN A 7 -15.89 -34.68 -9.71
CA GLN A 7 -15.20 -33.54 -10.31
C GLN A 7 -14.29 -34.02 -11.46
N SER A 8 -14.62 -33.59 -12.68
CA SER A 8 -13.75 -33.71 -13.86
C SER A 8 -12.37 -33.12 -13.56
N GLY A 9 -11.29 -33.83 -13.89
CA GLY A 9 -9.90 -33.43 -13.58
C GLY A 9 -9.53 -32.00 -14.00
N ASP A 10 -10.18 -31.50 -15.06
CA ASP A 10 -10.04 -30.14 -15.61
C ASP A 10 -10.38 -29.03 -14.59
N ILE A 11 -11.39 -29.22 -13.74
CA ILE A 11 -11.79 -28.21 -12.74
C ILE A 11 -10.73 -28.08 -11.64
N ARG A 12 -10.13 -29.20 -11.22
CA ARG A 12 -9.10 -29.19 -10.16
C ARG A 12 -7.82 -28.54 -10.63
N GLU A 13 -7.40 -28.82 -11.87
CA GLU A 13 -6.23 -28.20 -12.47
C GLU A 13 -6.40 -26.69 -12.60
N ARG A 14 -7.58 -26.24 -13.04
CA ARG A 14 -7.91 -24.81 -13.13
C ARG A 14 -7.98 -24.12 -11.77
N LEU A 15 -8.53 -24.77 -10.75
CA LEU A 15 -8.54 -24.25 -9.37
C LEU A 15 -7.11 -24.12 -8.83
N ASN A 16 -6.24 -25.08 -9.11
CA ASN A 16 -4.83 -25.02 -8.71
C ASN A 16 -4.07 -23.91 -9.45
N GLU A 17 -4.33 -23.70 -10.74
CA GLU A 17 -3.74 -22.60 -11.51
C GLU A 17 -4.17 -21.23 -10.95
N LEU A 18 -5.46 -21.06 -10.65
CA LEU A 18 -5.99 -19.84 -10.05
C LEU A 18 -5.38 -19.60 -8.66
N ALA A 19 -5.38 -20.62 -7.80
CA ALA A 19 -4.88 -20.53 -6.43
C ALA A 19 -3.38 -20.23 -6.36
N ASN A 20 -2.58 -20.82 -7.26
CA ASN A 20 -1.12 -20.70 -7.22
C ASN A 20 -0.56 -19.58 -8.11
N GLY A 21 -1.33 -19.09 -9.09
CA GLY A 21 -0.85 -18.09 -10.05
C GLY A 21 -1.62 -16.78 -9.99
N GLN A 22 -2.88 -16.81 -10.44
CA GLN A 22 -3.65 -15.59 -10.69
C GLN A 22 -4.04 -14.87 -9.39
N VAL A 23 -4.47 -15.61 -8.36
CA VAL A 23 -4.93 -15.02 -7.09
C VAL A 23 -3.79 -14.32 -6.35
N PRO A 24 -2.60 -14.92 -6.13
CA PRO A 24 -1.49 -14.23 -5.47
C PRO A 24 -1.02 -12.99 -6.23
N THR A 25 -0.96 -13.07 -7.57
CA THR A 25 -0.58 -11.94 -8.42
C THR A 25 -1.58 -10.80 -8.33
N SER A 26 -2.88 -11.12 -8.42
CA SER A 26 -3.96 -10.12 -8.34
C SER A 26 -4.00 -9.47 -6.95
N ARG A 27 -3.83 -10.26 -5.88
CA ARG A 27 -3.70 -9.76 -4.51
C ARG A 27 -2.54 -8.78 -4.39
N ARG A 28 -1.35 -9.15 -4.87
CA ARG A 28 -0.16 -8.30 -4.81
C ARG A 28 -0.41 -6.97 -5.50
N ASN A 29 -0.89 -7.01 -6.74
CA ASN A 29 -1.17 -5.80 -7.53
C ASN A 29 -2.25 -4.93 -6.86
N PHE A 30 -3.28 -5.56 -6.31
CA PHE A 30 -4.32 -4.86 -5.58
C PHE A 30 -3.77 -4.14 -4.33
N ILE A 31 -3.07 -4.84 -3.45
CA ILE A 31 -2.48 -4.27 -2.23
C ILE A 31 -1.46 -3.16 -2.59
N GLN A 32 -0.65 -3.37 -3.62
CA GLN A 32 0.27 -2.37 -4.14
C GLN A 32 -0.46 -1.10 -4.60
N SER A 33 -1.54 -1.25 -5.37
CA SER A 33 -2.35 -0.11 -5.83
C SER A 33 -2.96 0.68 -4.66
N VAL A 34 -3.47 -0.03 -3.64
CA VAL A 34 -4.07 0.57 -2.44
C VAL A 34 -3.03 1.33 -1.64
N ALA A 35 -1.84 0.76 -1.45
CA ALA A 35 -0.74 1.40 -0.75
C ALA A 35 -0.25 2.66 -1.48
N LEU A 36 -0.02 2.56 -2.80
CA LEU A 36 0.39 3.69 -3.63
C LEU A 36 -0.63 4.83 -3.56
N GLN A 37 -1.92 4.52 -3.71
CA GLN A 37 -2.97 5.52 -3.65
C GLN A 37 -3.04 6.19 -2.27
N THR A 38 -2.92 5.41 -1.20
CA THR A 38 -2.91 5.93 0.18
C THR A 38 -1.74 6.89 0.41
N LEU A 39 -0.53 6.52 -0.04
CA LEU A 39 0.67 7.34 0.14
C LEU A 39 0.61 8.63 -0.70
N GLN A 40 0.13 8.54 -1.94
CA GLN A 40 -0.08 9.68 -2.82
C GLN A 40 -1.11 10.64 -2.24
N GLU A 41 -2.26 10.15 -1.77
CA GLU A 41 -3.27 10.99 -1.11
C GLU A 41 -2.74 11.62 0.19
N THR A 42 -1.95 10.89 0.97
CA THR A 42 -1.30 11.43 2.19
C THR A 42 -0.32 12.54 1.84
N ALA A 43 0.48 12.37 0.79
CA ALA A 43 1.42 13.38 0.30
C ALA A 43 0.70 14.64 -0.24
N GLN A 44 -0.43 14.47 -0.93
CA GLN A 44 -1.26 15.56 -1.45
C GLN A 44 -1.95 16.35 -0.33
N ASN A 45 -2.39 15.68 0.73
CA ASN A 45 -3.01 16.31 1.90
C ASN A 45 -1.99 17.03 2.81
N ASN A 46 -0.69 16.96 2.49
CA ASN A 46 0.35 17.55 3.33
C ASN A 46 0.37 19.08 3.25
N PRO A 47 0.10 19.79 4.36
CA PRO A 47 -0.05 21.24 4.34
C PRO A 47 1.29 22.00 4.41
N VAL A 48 2.40 21.29 4.64
CA VAL A 48 3.69 21.95 4.90
C VAL A 48 4.43 22.24 3.61
N ARG A 49 4.72 23.52 3.38
CA ARG A 49 5.47 24.02 2.21
C ARG A 49 6.91 23.56 2.13
N THR A 50 7.54 23.22 3.26
CA THR A 50 8.96 22.80 3.31
C THR A 50 9.22 21.48 2.61
N GLY A 51 8.18 20.76 2.16
CA GLY A 51 8.29 19.65 1.22
C GLY A 51 8.89 18.36 1.79
N ARG A 52 9.63 18.40 2.90
CA ARG A 52 10.36 17.25 3.46
C ARG A 52 9.44 16.07 3.80
N SER A 53 8.37 16.30 4.57
CA SER A 53 7.40 15.23 4.89
C SER A 53 6.68 14.70 3.64
N ARG A 54 6.37 15.58 2.67
CA ARG A 54 5.79 15.18 1.38
C ARG A 54 6.76 14.35 0.54
N ALA A 55 8.03 14.74 0.51
CA ALA A 55 9.12 14.03 -0.16
C ALA A 55 9.31 12.62 0.43
N ALA A 56 9.27 12.48 1.76
CA ALA A 56 9.34 11.18 2.41
C ALA A 56 8.17 10.25 2.01
N TRP A 57 6.93 10.75 1.96
CA TRP A 57 5.80 9.94 1.49
C TRP A 57 5.92 9.55 0.02
N ASN A 58 6.39 10.46 -0.83
CA ASN A 58 6.64 10.16 -2.24
C ASN A 58 7.79 9.17 -2.42
N ALA A 59 8.85 9.26 -1.62
CA ALA A 59 9.97 8.33 -1.64
C ALA A 59 9.52 6.91 -1.28
N ALA A 60 8.70 6.77 -0.23
CA ALA A 60 8.08 5.49 0.12
C ALA A 60 7.19 4.95 -1.02
N ALA A 61 6.41 5.81 -1.68
CA ALA A 61 5.59 5.39 -2.83
C ALA A 61 6.44 4.92 -4.02
N ASN A 62 7.56 5.60 -4.30
CA ASN A 62 8.47 5.22 -5.39
C ASN A 62 9.14 3.86 -5.13
N GLN A 63 9.47 3.55 -3.87
CA GLN A 63 10.01 2.25 -3.49
C GLN A 63 9.01 1.09 -3.71
N ILE A 64 7.71 1.35 -3.56
CA ILE A 64 6.65 0.38 -3.85
C ILE A 64 6.41 0.21 -5.35
N ASN A 65 6.62 1.26 -6.15
CA ASN A 65 6.38 1.24 -7.60
C ASN A 65 7.57 0.69 -8.41
N GLY A 66 8.73 0.47 -7.78
CA GLY A 66 9.89 -0.18 -8.39
C GLY A 66 9.65 -1.66 -8.68
N PRO A 67 10.42 -2.29 -9.59
CA PRO A 67 10.30 -3.71 -9.88
C PRO A 67 10.43 -4.51 -8.59
N THR A 68 9.36 -5.24 -8.24
CA THR A 68 9.32 -6.15 -7.10
C THR A 68 10.22 -7.33 -7.42
N GLU A 69 11.52 -7.23 -7.15
CA GLU A 69 12.37 -8.41 -7.12
C GLU A 69 11.93 -9.26 -5.93
N THR A 70 11.31 -10.41 -6.24
CA THR A 70 11.00 -11.46 -5.28
C THR A 70 12.26 -11.81 -4.48
N GLY A 71 12.34 -11.34 -3.24
CA GLY A 71 13.37 -11.70 -2.26
C GLY A 71 14.54 -10.71 -2.09
N GLY A 72 14.53 -9.54 -2.73
CA GLY A 72 15.61 -8.57 -2.64
C GLY A 72 15.22 -7.29 -1.91
N LEU A 73 16.02 -6.88 -0.93
CA LEU A 73 15.98 -5.53 -0.35
C LEU A 73 16.17 -4.53 -1.51
N THR A 74 15.12 -3.83 -1.93
CA THR A 74 15.23 -2.83 -3.00
C THR A 74 16.02 -1.64 -2.46
N THR A 75 17.31 -1.58 -2.79
CA THR A 75 18.14 -0.43 -2.47
C THR A 75 17.61 0.77 -3.23
N ALA A 76 17.17 1.77 -2.46
CA ALA A 76 16.60 3.02 -2.91
C ALA A 76 17.35 3.61 -4.11
N SER A 77 16.63 3.88 -5.19
CA SER A 77 17.10 4.71 -6.28
C SER A 77 17.33 6.14 -5.77
N ASP A 78 18.41 6.75 -6.26
CA ASP A 78 18.93 8.06 -5.88
C ASP A 78 17.88 9.17 -6.10
N HIS A 79 17.33 9.73 -5.02
CA HIS A 79 16.36 10.84 -5.08
C HIS A 79 16.89 11.99 -4.22
N SER A 80 17.53 12.96 -4.86
CA SER A 80 18.14 14.16 -4.28
C SER A 80 17.12 15.20 -3.81
N SER A 81 16.33 14.85 -2.79
CA SER A 81 15.56 15.82 -2.00
C SER A 81 15.79 15.56 -0.51
N ASP A 82 15.98 16.60 0.29
CA ASP A 82 16.36 16.56 1.72
C ASP A 82 15.43 15.72 2.64
N GLY A 83 14.34 15.15 2.12
CA GLY A 83 13.42 14.26 2.83
C GLY A 83 13.23 12.89 2.21
N SER A 84 13.92 12.54 1.12
CA SER A 84 13.78 11.22 0.49
C SER A 84 14.32 10.10 1.37
N THR A 85 15.37 10.36 2.14
CA THR A 85 15.98 9.40 3.07
C THR A 85 15.08 9.07 4.26
N ASP A 86 14.20 9.99 4.64
CA ASP A 86 13.23 9.80 5.72
C ASP A 86 12.01 8.96 5.29
N GLY A 87 11.86 8.69 3.99
CA GLY A 87 10.79 7.87 3.42
C GLY A 87 11.27 6.47 3.13
N GLN A 88 10.65 5.47 3.74
CA GLN A 88 11.00 4.06 3.54
C GLN A 88 9.73 3.23 3.32
N ALA A 89 9.77 2.26 2.42
CA ALA A 89 8.73 1.26 2.27
C ALA A 89 9.33 -0.13 2.08
N ARG A 90 8.69 -1.13 2.69
CA ARG A 90 9.00 -2.54 2.49
C ARG A 90 7.73 -3.29 2.12
N GLN A 91 7.87 -4.20 1.16
CA GLN A 91 6.83 -5.14 0.79
C GLN A 91 7.29 -6.55 1.17
N SER A 92 6.39 -7.33 1.76
CA SER A 92 6.60 -8.75 2.03
C SER A 92 5.38 -9.55 1.60
N ASP A 93 5.63 -10.65 0.87
CA ASP A 93 4.62 -11.61 0.49
C ASP A 93 4.86 -12.90 1.29
N ALA A 94 3.86 -13.32 2.06
CA ALA A 94 3.93 -14.53 2.89
C ALA A 94 2.66 -15.35 2.70
N GLY A 95 2.79 -16.46 1.95
CA GLY A 95 1.67 -17.36 1.65
C GLY A 95 0.49 -16.64 0.98
N ASP A 96 -0.62 -16.57 1.69
CA ASP A 96 -1.87 -15.94 1.27
C ASP A 96 -1.95 -14.44 1.59
N SER A 97 -0.91 -13.87 2.19
CA SER A 97 -0.85 -12.46 2.58
C SER A 97 0.18 -11.66 1.77
N THR A 98 -0.15 -10.39 1.53
CA THR A 98 0.77 -9.36 1.02
C THR A 98 0.71 -8.17 1.96
N GLU A 99 1.85 -7.79 2.52
CA GLU A 99 1.99 -6.68 3.46
C GLU A 99 2.87 -5.60 2.84
N ILE A 100 2.45 -4.34 2.94
CA ILE A 100 3.26 -3.17 2.62
C ILE A 100 3.33 -2.28 3.85
N ILE A 101 4.55 -2.01 4.30
CA ILE A 101 4.82 -1.10 5.42
C ILE A 101 5.59 0.09 4.88
N ALA A 102 5.02 1.27 5.07
CA ALA A 102 5.62 2.55 4.69
C ALA A 102 5.79 3.44 5.93
N THR A 103 6.97 4.04 6.04
CA THR A 103 7.38 4.85 7.19
C THR A 103 7.84 6.23 6.72
N ASN A 104 7.42 7.25 7.46
CA ASN A 104 7.92 8.61 7.33
C ASN A 104 8.60 9.01 8.64
N ALA A 105 9.93 9.11 8.61
CA ALA A 105 10.75 9.40 9.78
C ALA A 105 10.83 10.90 10.12
N VAL A 106 10.13 11.77 9.38
CA VAL A 106 10.17 13.21 9.63
C VAL A 106 9.55 13.54 11.00
N PRO A 107 10.31 14.16 11.94
CA PRO A 107 9.92 14.24 13.35
C PRO A 107 8.60 14.94 13.64
N TYR A 108 8.20 15.88 12.76
CA TYR A 108 6.99 16.67 12.97
C TYR A 108 5.72 16.07 12.37
N VAL A 109 5.81 14.92 11.69
CA VAL A 109 4.64 14.25 11.08
C VAL A 109 3.56 13.88 12.10
N PRO A 110 3.88 13.34 13.29
CA PRO A 110 2.86 13.07 14.31
C PRO A 110 2.09 14.32 14.72
N TYR A 111 2.76 15.47 14.83
CA TYR A 111 2.10 16.74 15.19
C TYR A 111 1.20 17.25 14.06
N LEU A 112 1.56 17.03 12.80
CA LEU A 112 0.67 17.35 11.68
C LEU A 112 -0.56 16.44 11.68
N GLU A 113 -0.38 15.16 11.98
CA GLU A 113 -1.48 14.19 11.97
C GLU A 113 -2.46 14.44 13.13
N TYR A 114 -1.95 14.57 14.35
CA TYR A 114 -2.75 14.63 15.59
C TYR A 114 -2.95 16.03 16.15
N GLY A 115 -2.25 17.03 15.63
CA GLY A 115 -2.28 18.39 16.15
C GLY A 115 -1.44 18.55 17.42
N THR A 116 -1.48 19.77 17.96
CA THR A 116 -0.86 20.15 19.23
C THR A 116 -1.78 21.15 19.95
N SER A 117 -1.43 21.58 21.16
CA SER A 117 -2.16 22.65 21.85
C SER A 117 -2.22 23.98 21.08
N LYS A 118 -1.31 24.19 20.12
CA LYS A 118 -1.20 25.41 19.32
C LYS A 118 -1.65 25.23 17.87
N MET A 119 -2.03 24.01 17.45
CA MET A 119 -2.34 23.70 16.05
C MET A 119 -3.35 22.57 15.94
N ALA A 120 -4.44 22.79 15.21
CA ALA A 120 -5.41 21.74 14.92
C ALA A 120 -4.81 20.61 14.03
N PRO A 121 -5.26 19.35 14.22
CA PRO A 121 -4.83 18.23 13.39
C PRO A 121 -5.13 18.46 11.92
N LYS A 122 -4.21 18.05 11.06
CA LYS A 122 -4.36 18.08 9.60
C LYS A 122 -4.85 16.73 9.06
N ALA A 123 -4.66 15.66 9.84
CA ALA A 123 -5.24 14.35 9.62
C ALA A 123 -4.96 13.80 8.21
N MET A 124 -3.74 13.99 7.71
CA MET A 124 -3.36 13.69 6.32
C MET A 124 -3.55 12.20 6.03
N LEU A 125 -3.02 11.35 6.93
CA LEU A 125 -3.08 9.90 6.80
C LEU A 125 -4.49 9.40 7.06
N ARG A 126 -5.16 9.87 8.12
CA ARG A 126 -6.54 9.46 8.42
C ARG A 126 -7.52 9.81 7.30
N ARG A 127 -7.37 10.97 6.66
CA ARG A 127 -8.22 11.37 5.53
C ARG A 127 -7.96 10.51 4.29
N ALA A 128 -6.70 10.19 4.01
CA ALA A 128 -6.35 9.26 2.93
C ALA A 128 -6.96 7.87 3.19
N LEU A 129 -6.75 7.29 4.38
CA LEU A 129 -7.33 5.99 4.75
C LEU A 129 -8.87 5.98 4.69
N LEU A 130 -9.53 7.06 5.11
CA LEU A 130 -10.99 7.18 5.02
C LEU A 130 -11.48 7.31 3.56
N SER A 131 -10.72 7.97 2.70
CA SER A 131 -10.99 8.05 1.26
C SER A 131 -10.86 6.67 0.60
N ILE A 132 -9.78 5.97 0.89
CA ILE A 132 -9.50 4.64 0.34
C ILE A 132 -10.48 3.60 0.86
N SER A 133 -10.77 3.56 2.16
CA SER A 133 -11.75 2.61 2.73
C SER A 133 -13.15 2.77 2.11
N ARG A 134 -13.58 4.00 1.80
CA ARG A 134 -14.84 4.23 1.07
C ARG A 134 -14.78 3.69 -0.37
N LYS A 135 -13.67 3.88 -1.08
CA LYS A 135 -13.47 3.31 -2.42
C LYS A 135 -13.50 1.79 -2.37
N LEU A 136 -12.78 1.19 -1.43
CA LEU A 136 -12.77 -0.26 -1.20
C LEU A 136 -14.17 -0.78 -0.90
N HIS A 137 -14.89 -0.15 0.03
CA HIS A 137 -16.26 -0.55 0.35
C HIS A 137 -17.15 -0.52 -0.91
N SER A 138 -17.05 0.54 -1.73
CA SER A 138 -17.84 0.62 -2.97
C SER A 138 -17.56 -0.52 -3.95
N LEU A 139 -16.29 -0.96 -4.05
CA LEU A 139 -15.89 -2.07 -4.94
C LEU A 139 -16.47 -3.42 -4.48
N PHE A 140 -16.61 -3.64 -3.17
CA PHE A 140 -17.10 -4.91 -2.62
C PHE A 140 -18.59 -4.89 -2.26
N SER A 141 -19.23 -3.72 -2.21
CA SER A 141 -20.67 -3.59 -1.94
C SER A 141 -21.56 -3.77 -3.17
N LEU A 142 -20.98 -3.88 -4.37
CA LEU A 142 -21.66 -3.99 -5.66
C LEU A 142 -21.78 -5.44 -6.17
N SER A 143 -21.50 -6.44 -5.32
CA SER A 143 -21.71 -7.87 -5.62
C SER A 143 -22.96 -8.42 -4.95
#